data_AF-A0A496VIX1-F1
#
_entry.id   AF-A0A496VIX1-F1
#
_cell.length_a   1.000
_cell.length_b   1.000
_cell.length_c   1.000
_cell.angle_alpha   90.00
_cell.angle_beta   90.00
_cell.angle_gamma   90.00
#
_symmetry.space_group_name_H-M   'P 1'
#
loop_
_entity.id
_entity.type
_entity.pdbx_description
1 polymer ?
#
loop_
_entity_poly.entity_id
_entity_poly.type
_entity_poly.pdbx_seq_one_letter_code
_entity_poly.pdbx_strand_id
1 'polypeptide(L)' 'LIFITGLLISSASYAIDYVYDDLNRLIQVIYPTGEIIHYTYDATGNLLSVIQTESQSNADASNEANDITR' A
#
# COMPACT_ATOMS: atom_id res chain seq x y z
N LEU A 1 -13.60 1.37 40.80
CA LEU A 1 -14.11 1.56 39.43
C LEU A 1 -12.92 1.52 38.48
N ILE A 2 -12.93 0.63 37.49
CA ILE A 2 -11.85 0.49 36.49
C ILE A 2 -12.35 1.15 35.21
N PHE A 3 -11.64 2.16 34.71
CA PHE A 3 -11.90 2.77 33.39
C PHE A 3 -11.00 2.08 32.37
N ILE A 4 -11.53 1.11 31.62
CA ILE A 4 -10.86 0.64 30.41
C ILE A 4 -11.48 1.43 29.25
N THR A 5 -10.72 2.40 28.77
CA THR A 5 -10.98 3.14 27.53
C THR A 5 -11.10 2.14 26.38
N GLY A 6 -12.15 2.28 25.57
CA GLY A 6 -12.45 1.38 24.46
C GLY A 6 -11.24 1.17 23.56
N LEU A 7 -10.90 -0.11 23.37
CA LEU A 7 -10.01 -0.54 22.29
C LEU A 7 -10.71 -0.19 20.98
N LEU A 8 -10.31 0.92 20.34
CA LEU A 8 -10.58 1.14 18.93
C LEU A 8 -9.78 0.07 18.18
N ILE A 9 -10.40 -1.08 17.93
CA ILE A 9 -9.90 -1.96 16.88
C ILE A 9 -10.20 -1.17 15.61
N SER A 10 -9.21 -0.39 15.16
CA SER A 10 -9.17 0.07 13.79
C SER A 10 -9.21 -1.20 12.97
N SER A 11 -10.39 -1.57 12.46
CA SER A 11 -10.46 -2.58 11.43
C SER A 11 -9.65 -2.00 10.28
N ALA A 12 -8.43 -2.46 10.11
CA ALA A 12 -7.65 -2.14 8.93
C ALA A 12 -8.51 -2.62 7.75
N SER A 13 -9.12 -1.67 7.03
CA SER A 13 -9.87 -1.98 5.82
C SER A 13 -8.86 -2.47 4.80
N TYR A 14 -8.80 -3.78 4.58
CA TYR A 14 -8.05 -4.39 3.49
C TYR A 14 -8.86 -4.23 2.20
N ALA A 15 -9.02 -2.99 1.75
CA ALA A 15 -9.61 -2.66 0.47
C ALA A 15 -8.50 -2.61 -0.59
N ILE A 16 -8.77 -3.18 -1.77
CA ILE A 16 -7.94 -3.00 -2.96
C ILE A 16 -8.71 -2.07 -3.89
N ASP A 17 -8.09 -0.96 -4.27
CA ASP A 17 -8.70 0.00 -5.18
C ASP A 17 -8.26 -0.26 -6.62
N TYR A 18 -9.22 -0.16 -7.53
CA TYR A 18 -9.03 -0.33 -8.97
C TYR A 18 -9.38 0.97 -9.67
N VAL A 19 -8.46 1.51 -10.47
CA VAL A 19 -8.65 2.74 -11.24
C VAL A 19 -8.73 2.41 -12.72
N TYR A 20 -9.70 3.00 -13.40
CA TYR A 20 -9.95 2.79 -14.81
C TYR A 20 -9.83 4.11 -15.58
N ASP A 21 -9.44 4.03 -16.86
CA ASP A 21 -9.54 5.15 -17.79
C ASP A 21 -10.96 5.31 -18.38
N ASP A 22 -11.17 6.35 -19.19
CA ASP A 22 -12.44 6.65 -19.85
C ASP A 22 -12.92 5.56 -20.82
N LEU A 23 -12.01 4.67 -21.23
CA LEU A 23 -12.30 3.50 -22.07
C LEU A 23 -12.57 2.25 -21.22
N ASN A 24 -12.71 2.40 -19.90
CA ASN A 24 -12.97 1.35 -18.93
C ASN A 24 -11.86 0.27 -18.89
N ARG A 25 -10.61 0.68 -19.12
CA ARG A 25 -9.42 -0.19 -19.01
C ARG A 25 -8.74 0.03 -17.67
N LEU A 26 -8.27 -1.04 -17.04
CA LEU A 26 -7.61 -0.97 -15.73
C LEU A 26 -6.24 -0.30 -15.86
N ILE A 27 -6.04 0.85 -15.21
CA ILE A 27 -4.77 1.60 -15.26
C ILE A 27 -3.99 1.57 -13.95
N GLN A 28 -4.64 1.22 -12.82
CA GLN A 28 -3.98 1.16 -11.53
C GLN A 28 -4.65 0.17 -10.57
N VAL A 29 -3.84 -0.56 -9.80
CA VAL A 29 -4.26 -1.34 -8.62
C VAL A 29 -3.50 -0.80 -7.41
N ILE A 30 -4.23 -0.48 -6.33
CA ILE A 30 -3.65 0.05 -5.09
C ILE A 30 -3.95 -0.95 -3.98
N TYR A 31 -2.89 -1.53 -3.42
CA TYR A 31 -2.99 -2.45 -2.30
C TYR A 31 -2.92 -1.72 -0.96
N PRO A 32 -3.55 -2.25 0.10
CA PRO A 32 -3.49 -1.67 1.43
C PRO A 32 -2.08 -1.76 2.06
N THR A 33 -1.20 -2.60 1.50
CA THR A 33 0.24 -2.65 1.82
C THR A 33 1.00 -1.42 1.32
N GLY A 34 0.36 -0.58 0.51
CA GLY A 34 0.98 0.55 -0.17
C GLY A 34 1.72 0.17 -1.45
N GLU A 35 1.64 -1.10 -1.86
CA GLU A 35 2.06 -1.52 -3.21
C GLU A 35 1.09 -0.96 -4.25
N ILE A 36 1.63 -0.43 -5.34
CA ILE A 36 0.84 0.10 -6.46
C ILE A 36 1.32 -0.54 -7.77
N ILE A 37 0.38 -1.04 -8.57
CA ILE A 37 0.64 -1.53 -9.92
C ILE A 37 0.03 -0.56 -10.92
N HIS A 38 0.81 -0.12 -11.90
CA HIS A 38 0.38 0.74 -13.00
C HIS A 38 0.39 -0.01 -14.32
N TYR A 39 -0.63 0.22 -15.15
CA TYR A 39 -0.76 -0.33 -16.50
C TYR A 39 -0.85 0.80 -17.51
N THR A 40 -0.16 0.66 -18.65
CA THR A 40 -0.31 1.58 -19.78
C THR A 40 -0.69 0.82 -21.03
N TYR A 41 -1.47 1.47 -21.89
CA TYR A 41 -1.97 0.89 -23.12
C TYR A 41 -1.74 1.84 -24.30
N ASP A 42 -1.60 1.28 -25.49
CA ASP A 42 -1.69 2.07 -26.71
C ASP A 42 -3.13 2.49 -27.02
N ALA A 43 -3.30 3.28 -28.08
CA ALA A 43 -4.60 3.79 -28.51
C ALA A 43 -5.56 2.68 -28.98
N THR A 44 -5.05 1.51 -29.35
CA THR A 44 -5.85 0.36 -29.80
C THR A 44 -6.18 -0.62 -28.68
N GLY A 45 -5.62 -0.41 -27.49
CA GLY A 45 -5.87 -1.24 -26.30
C GLY A 45 -4.81 -2.31 -26.04
N ASN A 46 -3.69 -2.32 -26.74
CA ASN A 46 -2.61 -3.24 -26.42
C ASN A 46 -1.83 -2.74 -25.21
N LEU A 47 -1.49 -3.66 -24.30
CA LEU A 47 -0.67 -3.35 -23.12
C LEU A 47 0.75 -2.97 -23.55
N LEU A 48 1.21 -1.80 -23.11
CA LEU A 48 2.56 -1.30 -23.36
C LEU A 48 3.49 -1.55 -22.17
N SER A 49 3.01 -1.37 -20.94
CA SER A 49 3.83 -1.59 -19.75
C SER A 49 3.04 -1.98 -18.51
N VAL A 50 3.75 -2.64 -17.58
CA VAL A 50 3.33 -2.88 -16.19
C VAL A 50 4.46 -2.43 -15.29
N ILE A 51 4.18 -1.52 -14.35
CA ILE A 51 5.17 -0.99 -13.41
C ILE A 51 4.64 -1.20 -11.98
N GLN A 52 5.44 -1.86 -11.15
CA GLN A 52 5.15 -2.03 -9.73
C GLN A 52 5.97 -1.02 -8.92
N THR A 53 5.30 -0.34 -7.99
CA THR A 53 5.94 0.51 -6.99
C THR A 53 5.65 -0.09 -5.63
N GLU A 54 6.69 -0.56 -4.94
CA GLU A 54 6.56 -0.96 -3.54
C GLU A 54 6.53 0.29 -2.66
N SER A 55 5.70 0.28 -1.62
CA SER A 55 5.91 1.23 -0.53
C SER A 55 7.23 0.87 0.15
N GLN A 56 8.15 1.84 0.26
CA GLN A 56 9.36 1.66 1.06
C GLN A 56 8.98 1.21 2.46
N SER A 57 9.18 -0.07 2.75
CA SER A 57 9.23 -0.54 4.12
C SER A 57 10.49 0.07 4.71
N ASN A 58 10.32 1.01 5.65
CA ASN A 58 11.41 1.42 6.52
C ASN A 58 11.76 0.23 7.43
N ALA A 59 12.45 -0.76 6.90
CA ALA A 59 13.07 -1.84 7.64
C ALA A 59 14.55 -1.52 7.84
N ASP A 60 14.85 -0.47 8.63
CA ASP A 60 16.20 -0.15 9.12
C ASP A 60 16.16 0.66 10.44
N ALA A 61 15.44 0.14 11.43
CA ALA A 61 15.62 0.57 12.83
C ALA A 61 15.93 -0.61 13.77
N SER A 62 16.46 -1.71 13.22
CA SER A 62 17.12 -2.78 13.97
C SER A 62 18.63 -2.63 13.85
N ASN A 63 19.17 -1.54 14.40
CA ASN A 63 20.41 -1.69 15.17
C ASN A 63 20.08 -1.17 16.55
N GLU A 64 20.06 -2.11 17.51
CA GLU A 64 20.00 -1.77 18.92
C GLU A 64 20.96 -0.61 19.17
N ALA A 65 20.43 0.49 19.70
CA ALA A 65 21.24 1.36 20.54
C ALA A 65 21.68 0.50 21.72
N ASN A 66 22.77 -0.20 21.50
CA ASN A 66 23.59 -0.95 22.44
C ASN A 66 24.28 0.08 23.36
N ASP A 67 23.51 0.97 23.97
CA ASP A 67 23.96 1.95 24.96
C ASP A 67 22.78 2.53 25.75
N ILE A 68 22.05 1.68 26.49
CA ILE A 68 21.33 2.13 27.69
C ILE A 68 21.30 1.01 28.74
N THR A 69 22.44 0.69 29.35
CA THR A 69 22.50 0.27 30.76
C THR A 69 23.88 0.60 31.33
N ARG A 70 23.95 1.76 32.02
CA ARG A 70 24.86 2.17 33.12
C ARG A 70 26.37 1.92 33.00
#